data_AF-A0A0E2NX76-F1
#
_entry.id   AF-A0A0E2NX76-F1
#
_cell.length_a   1.000
_cell.length_b   1.000
_cell.length_c   1.000
_cell.angle_alpha   90.00
_cell.angle_beta   90.00
_cell.angle_gamma   90.00
#
_symmetry.space_group_name_H-M   'P 1'
#
loop_
_entity.id
_entity.type
_entity.pdbx_description
1 polymer ?
#
loop_
_entity_poly.entity_id
_entity_poly.type
_entity_poly.pdbx_seq_one_letter_code
_entity_poly.pdbx_strand_id
1 'polypeptide(L)'
;MLKKTHAVQFKGAVERQSEATEQVDNPGDVALVERGVPRSLVMRCPDGCGDILTVNLDRRAGPAWRLYQREGGLTLFPSVWRDTGCGAHFIVWDNVIHWTNDAWILRRNSSLERAVEGRLTDELASFVDIAAAVDELPWSVLDACRSLVNSGIAVEGTGAERSSFRLASDSVPTSRARKRRW
;
A
#
# COMPACT_ATOMS: atom_id res chain seq x y z
N MET A 1 5.19 -20.38 -20.90
CA MET A 1 5.41 -19.46 -19.77
C MET A 1 4.35 -18.37 -19.84
N LEU A 2 3.61 -18.11 -18.76
CA LEU A 2 2.59 -17.06 -18.77
C LEU A 2 3.29 -15.69 -18.72
N LYS A 3 2.62 -14.64 -19.19
CA LYS A 3 3.22 -13.30 -19.27
C LYS A 3 3.04 -12.56 -17.93
N LYS A 4 4.12 -11.92 -17.45
CA LYS A 4 4.07 -10.94 -16.33
C LYS A 4 2.94 -9.92 -16.55
N THR A 5 2.18 -9.61 -15.51
CA THR A 5 1.06 -8.66 -15.54
C THR A 5 1.27 -7.46 -14.62
N HIS A 6 0.49 -6.41 -14.83
CA HIS A 6 0.44 -5.20 -14.01
C HIS A 6 -0.95 -4.96 -13.41
N ALA A 7 -1.85 -5.94 -13.50
CA ALA A 7 -3.22 -5.84 -13.04
C ALA A 7 -3.61 -7.05 -12.20
N VAL A 8 -4.51 -6.80 -11.26
CA VAL A 8 -5.23 -7.80 -10.48
C VAL A 8 -6.63 -7.97 -11.06
N GLN A 9 -7.07 -9.22 -11.16
CA GLN A 9 -8.43 -9.58 -11.58
C GLN A 9 -9.10 -10.35 -10.45
N PHE A 10 -10.06 -9.72 -9.77
CA PHE A 10 -10.80 -10.37 -8.68
C PHE A 10 -11.84 -11.34 -9.24
N LYS A 11 -11.72 -12.61 -8.86
CA LYS A 11 -12.56 -13.71 -9.37
C LYS A 11 -13.78 -13.98 -8.50
N GLY A 12 -13.73 -13.59 -7.23
CA GLY A 12 -14.81 -13.75 -6.28
C GLY A 12 -14.32 -14.18 -4.90
N ALA A 13 -15.28 -14.44 -4.01
CA ALA A 13 -15.05 -15.00 -2.70
C ALA A 13 -15.61 -16.43 -2.62
N VAL A 14 -14.91 -17.30 -1.90
CA VAL A 14 -15.23 -18.71 -1.70
C VAL A 14 -14.91 -19.14 -0.27
N GLU A 15 -15.44 -20.27 0.19
CA GLU A 15 -15.21 -20.73 1.57
C GLU A 15 -13.96 -21.60 1.71
N ARG A 16 -13.49 -22.19 0.61
CA ARG A 16 -12.41 -23.19 0.62
C ARG A 16 -11.22 -22.76 -0.21
N GLN A 17 -10.04 -23.14 0.26
CA GLN A 17 -8.77 -22.89 -0.42
C GLN A 17 -8.73 -23.56 -1.81
N SER A 18 -9.26 -24.78 -1.93
CA SER A 18 -9.31 -25.51 -3.21
C SER A 18 -10.14 -24.79 -4.26
N GLU A 19 -11.32 -24.28 -3.88
CA GLU A 19 -12.20 -23.51 -4.76
C GLU A 19 -11.52 -22.21 -5.22
N ALA A 20 -10.75 -21.56 -4.35
CA ALA A 20 -10.02 -20.35 -4.69
C ALA A 20 -8.90 -20.64 -5.70
N THR A 21 -8.18 -21.76 -5.51
CA THR A 21 -7.15 -22.25 -6.43
C THR A 21 -7.71 -22.57 -7.82
N GLU A 22 -8.92 -23.12 -7.90
CA GLU A 22 -9.61 -23.42 -9.17
C GLU A 22 -10.03 -22.18 -9.96
N GLN A 23 -10.15 -21.00 -9.31
CA GLN A 23 -10.56 -19.76 -9.98
C GLN A 23 -9.41 -18.93 -10.56
N VAL A 24 -8.16 -19.19 -10.14
CA VAL A 24 -7.00 -18.36 -10.48
C VAL A 24 -6.14 -18.97 -11.57
N ASP A 25 -6.57 -18.81 -12.82
CA ASP A 25 -5.90 -19.43 -13.98
C ASP A 25 -4.74 -18.59 -14.52
N ASN A 26 -4.93 -17.27 -14.59
CA ASN A 26 -4.01 -16.34 -15.26
C ASN A 26 -3.21 -15.51 -14.26
N PRO A 27 -1.99 -15.07 -14.60
CA PRO A 27 -1.21 -14.20 -13.71
C PRO A 27 -2.01 -12.97 -13.29
N GLY A 28 -2.06 -12.69 -11.99
CA GLY A 28 -2.84 -11.58 -11.43
C GLY A 28 -4.31 -11.91 -11.12
N ASP A 29 -4.82 -13.09 -11.50
CA ASP A 29 -6.10 -13.57 -10.99
C ASP A 29 -6.00 -13.77 -9.47
N VAL A 30 -7.01 -13.30 -8.74
CA VAL A 30 -7.11 -13.44 -7.29
C VAL A 30 -8.50 -13.87 -6.84
N ALA A 31 -8.55 -14.73 -5.82
CA ALA A 31 -9.78 -15.19 -5.18
C ALA A 31 -9.65 -15.07 -3.64
N LEU A 32 -10.73 -14.63 -2.99
CA LEU A 32 -10.79 -14.46 -1.54
C LEU A 32 -11.31 -15.73 -0.88
N VAL A 33 -10.57 -16.28 0.08
CA VAL A 33 -11.10 -17.31 0.98
C VAL A 33 -11.68 -16.62 2.21
N GLU A 34 -12.98 -16.76 2.41
CA GLU A 34 -13.71 -16.15 3.52
C GLU A 34 -14.61 -17.17 4.23
N ARG A 35 -14.53 -17.20 5.57
CA ARG A 35 -15.39 -18.05 6.41
C ARG A 35 -15.78 -17.27 7.67
N GLY A 36 -16.81 -16.45 7.53
CA GLY A 36 -17.24 -15.44 8.52
C GLY A 36 -16.26 -14.27 8.70
N VAL A 37 -14.97 -14.49 8.40
CA VAL A 37 -13.91 -13.49 8.31
C VAL A 37 -12.97 -13.83 7.15
N PRO A 38 -12.31 -12.84 6.52
CA PRO A 38 -11.27 -13.06 5.52
C PRO A 38 -10.15 -13.96 6.09
N ARG A 39 -9.78 -15.01 5.35
CA ARG A 39 -8.74 -15.97 5.76
C ARG A 39 -7.48 -15.82 4.95
N SER A 40 -7.62 -15.83 3.63
CA SER A 40 -6.50 -15.69 2.72
C SER A 40 -6.94 -15.07 1.40
N LEU A 41 -6.02 -14.40 0.72
CA LEU A 41 -6.16 -14.08 -0.69
C LEU A 41 -5.28 -15.04 -1.48
N VAL A 42 -5.90 -15.84 -2.35
CA VAL A 42 -5.21 -16.75 -3.25
C VAL A 42 -4.97 -16.03 -4.57
N MET A 43 -3.74 -16.09 -5.08
CA MET A 43 -3.33 -15.34 -6.26
C MET A 43 -2.49 -16.23 -7.18
N ARG A 44 -2.78 -16.23 -8.48
CA ARG A 44 -1.81 -16.75 -9.46
C ARG A 44 -0.67 -15.76 -9.60
N CYS A 45 0.55 -16.21 -9.36
CA CYS A 45 1.73 -15.33 -9.26
C CYS A 45 1.84 -14.42 -10.48
N PRO A 46 1.85 -13.09 -10.29
CA PRO A 46 1.69 -12.13 -11.38
C PRO A 46 2.93 -11.97 -12.26
N ASP A 47 4.05 -12.59 -11.88
CA ASP A 47 5.29 -12.59 -12.67
C ASP A 47 5.23 -13.56 -13.87
N GLY A 48 4.26 -14.48 -13.88
CA GLY A 48 4.09 -15.48 -14.92
C GLY A 48 4.78 -16.82 -14.67
N CYS A 49 5.38 -17.05 -13.50
CA CYS A 49 6.02 -18.34 -13.16
C CYS A 49 5.02 -19.50 -13.05
N GLY A 50 3.73 -19.19 -12.81
CA GLY A 50 2.65 -20.17 -12.73
C GLY A 50 2.34 -20.64 -11.30
N ASP A 51 3.16 -20.30 -10.31
CA ASP A 51 2.88 -20.64 -8.90
C ASP A 51 1.61 -19.94 -8.39
N ILE A 52 1.02 -20.52 -7.35
CA ILE A 52 -0.09 -19.92 -6.61
C ILE A 52 0.43 -19.42 -5.26
N LEU A 53 0.16 -18.15 -4.98
CA LEU A 53 0.48 -17.49 -3.73
C LEU A 53 -0.75 -17.51 -2.82
N THR A 54 -0.55 -17.82 -1.55
CA THR A 54 -1.58 -17.68 -0.52
C THR A 54 -1.14 -16.61 0.46
N VAL A 55 -1.80 -15.45 0.39
CA VAL A 55 -1.53 -14.32 1.27
C VAL A 55 -2.41 -14.44 2.51
N ASN A 56 -1.81 -14.56 3.69
CA ASN A 56 -2.57 -14.64 4.95
C ASN A 56 -3.29 -13.31 5.24
N LEU A 57 -4.58 -13.38 5.53
CA LEU A 57 -5.41 -12.25 5.98
C LEU A 57 -5.88 -12.42 7.43
N ASP A 58 -5.75 -13.62 8.00
CA ASP A 58 -6.18 -13.92 9.36
C ASP A 58 -5.05 -13.61 10.36
N ARG A 59 -5.20 -12.51 11.10
CA ARG A 59 -4.23 -12.10 12.15
C ARG A 59 -4.08 -13.12 13.28
N ARG A 60 -5.04 -14.04 13.44
CA ARG A 60 -4.99 -15.08 14.46
C ARG A 60 -4.03 -16.21 14.06
N ALA A 61 -3.78 -16.35 12.76
CA ALA A 61 -2.90 -17.38 12.19
C ALA A 61 -1.44 -16.92 12.07
N GLY A 62 -1.15 -15.63 12.28
CA GLY A 62 0.20 -15.06 12.20
C GLY A 62 0.21 -13.66 11.59
N PRO A 63 1.37 -13.16 11.14
CA PRO A 63 1.47 -11.93 10.36
C PRO A 63 0.49 -11.98 9.18
N ALA A 64 -0.31 -10.92 9.03
CA ALA A 64 -1.40 -10.88 8.07
C ALA A 64 -1.41 -9.55 7.32
N TRP A 65 -1.74 -9.65 6.04
CA TRP A 65 -2.00 -8.49 5.20
C TRP A 65 -3.38 -7.93 5.52
N ARG A 66 -3.51 -6.62 5.33
CA ARG A 66 -4.80 -5.92 5.30
C ARG A 66 -5.29 -5.92 3.86
N LEU A 67 -6.50 -6.44 3.67
CA LEU A 67 -7.23 -6.34 2.41
C LEU A 67 -8.19 -5.15 2.50
N TYR A 68 -8.15 -4.27 1.51
CA TYR A 68 -9.12 -3.21 1.30
C TYR A 68 -9.85 -3.43 -0.01
N GLN A 69 -11.17 -3.29 0.02
CA GLN A 69 -12.03 -3.28 -1.16
C GLN A 69 -12.83 -1.99 -1.12
N ARG A 70 -12.42 -1.01 -1.94
CA ARG A 70 -13.07 0.30 -2.11
C ARG A 70 -13.47 0.47 -3.58
N GLU A 71 -14.13 1.57 -3.93
CA GLU A 71 -14.48 1.88 -5.33
C GLU A 71 -13.26 1.86 -6.27
N GLY A 72 -12.09 2.24 -5.78
CA GLY A 72 -10.81 2.16 -6.52
C GLY A 72 -10.31 0.74 -6.81
N GLY A 73 -10.86 -0.27 -6.12
CA GLY A 73 -10.53 -1.68 -6.34
C GLY A 73 -9.91 -2.36 -5.13
N LEU A 74 -9.29 -3.50 -5.40
CA LEU A 74 -8.63 -4.34 -4.42
C LEU A 74 -7.23 -3.79 -4.11
N THR A 75 -6.94 -3.62 -2.83
CA THR A 75 -5.65 -3.18 -2.33
C THR A 75 -5.17 -4.11 -1.21
N LEU A 76 -3.90 -4.53 -1.26
CA LEU A 76 -3.24 -5.28 -0.18
C LEU A 76 -2.18 -4.42 0.49
N PHE A 77 -2.10 -4.49 1.81
CA PHE A 77 -1.04 -3.84 2.58
C PHE A 77 -0.47 -4.79 3.63
N PRO A 78 0.87 -4.89 3.80
CA PRO A 78 1.93 -4.19 3.07
C PRO A 78 2.21 -4.85 1.69
N SER A 79 3.38 -4.60 1.09
CA SER A 79 3.80 -5.25 -0.16
C SER A 79 3.83 -6.78 -0.01
N VAL A 80 3.65 -7.51 -1.09
CA VAL A 80 3.86 -8.95 -1.16
C VAL A 80 5.30 -9.20 -1.61
N TRP A 81 6.08 -9.90 -0.81
CA TRP A 81 7.43 -10.33 -1.16
C TRP A 81 7.55 -11.84 -1.00
N ARG A 82 7.90 -12.51 -2.09
CA ARG A 82 8.33 -13.91 -2.07
C ARG A 82 9.83 -13.96 -1.84
N ASP A 83 10.24 -14.45 -0.68
CA ASP A 83 11.64 -14.72 -0.33
C ASP A 83 12.17 -16.04 -0.92
N THR A 84 11.27 -16.83 -1.51
CA THR A 84 11.51 -18.13 -2.11
C THR A 84 10.87 -18.23 -3.50
N GLY A 85 11.26 -19.23 -4.30
CA GLY A 85 10.75 -19.42 -5.65
C GLY A 85 11.21 -18.31 -6.59
N CYS A 86 10.28 -17.66 -7.29
CA CYS A 86 10.59 -16.65 -8.30
C CYS A 86 11.08 -15.30 -7.76
N GLY A 87 11.02 -15.06 -6.44
CA GLY A 87 11.51 -13.82 -5.85
C GLY A 87 10.64 -12.58 -6.09
N ALA A 88 9.39 -12.75 -6.56
CA ALA A 88 8.50 -11.63 -6.89
C ALA A 88 8.27 -10.68 -5.70
N HIS A 89 8.45 -9.38 -5.93
CA HIS A 89 8.18 -8.31 -4.96
C HIS A 89 7.33 -7.22 -5.59
N PHE A 90 6.12 -7.02 -5.06
CA PHE A 90 5.14 -6.10 -5.63
C PHE A 90 4.15 -5.58 -4.59
N ILE A 91 3.45 -4.50 -4.96
CA ILE A 91 2.33 -3.91 -4.24
C ILE A 91 1.06 -4.10 -5.07
N VAL A 92 -0.06 -4.41 -4.41
CA VAL A 92 -1.38 -4.38 -5.02
C VAL A 92 -2.11 -3.15 -4.52
N TRP A 93 -2.39 -2.21 -5.41
CA TRP A 93 -3.09 -0.96 -5.09
C TRP A 93 -4.08 -0.63 -6.21
N ASP A 94 -5.37 -0.58 -5.87
CA ASP A 94 -6.48 -0.24 -6.78
C ASP A 94 -6.51 -1.13 -8.02
N ASN A 95 -6.48 -2.45 -7.82
CA ASN A 95 -6.37 -3.47 -8.86
C ASN A 95 -5.10 -3.39 -9.74
N VAL A 96 -4.13 -2.54 -9.40
CA VAL A 96 -2.87 -2.40 -10.13
C VAL A 96 -1.74 -3.06 -9.35
N ILE A 97 -0.85 -3.74 -10.07
CA ILE A 97 0.37 -4.32 -9.54
C ILE A 97 1.52 -3.35 -9.80
N HIS A 98 2.06 -2.80 -8.72
CA HIS A 98 3.25 -1.96 -8.72
C HIS A 98 4.45 -2.80 -8.34
N TRP A 99 5.33 -3.07 -9.29
CA TRP A 99 6.55 -3.83 -9.03
C TRP A 99 7.58 -2.94 -8.33
N THR A 100 8.27 -3.49 -7.32
CA THR A 100 9.17 -2.68 -6.48
C THR A 100 10.47 -2.27 -7.16
N ASN A 101 10.80 -2.92 -8.27
CA ASN A 101 11.92 -2.57 -9.14
C ASN A 101 11.54 -1.61 -10.28
N ASP A 102 10.26 -1.24 -10.41
CA ASP A 102 9.81 -0.26 -11.38
C ASP A 102 9.79 1.15 -10.77
N ALA A 103 9.80 2.17 -11.63
CA ALA A 103 9.66 3.55 -11.18
C ALA A 103 8.28 3.78 -10.53
N TRP A 104 8.27 4.46 -9.37
CA TRP A 104 7.02 4.86 -8.73
C TRP A 104 6.42 6.07 -9.46
N ILE A 105 5.32 5.84 -10.19
CA ILE A 105 4.60 6.91 -10.88
C ILE A 105 3.56 7.51 -9.93
N LEU A 106 3.71 8.81 -9.62
CA LEU A 106 2.84 9.53 -8.69
C LEU A 106 1.42 9.68 -9.24
N ARG A 107 0.41 9.35 -8.42
CA ARG A 107 -1.02 9.59 -8.69
C ARG A 107 -1.46 10.85 -7.94
N ARG A 108 -1.11 12.02 -8.49
CA ARG A 108 -1.47 13.34 -7.92
C ARG A 108 -2.94 13.40 -7.49
N ASN A 109 -3.18 13.76 -6.23
CA ASN A 109 -4.52 13.99 -5.69
C ASN A 109 -4.48 15.19 -4.76
N SER A 110 -4.81 16.38 -5.26
CA SER A 110 -4.66 17.64 -4.51
C SER A 110 -5.47 17.69 -3.22
N SER A 111 -6.61 17.00 -3.15
CA SER A 111 -7.43 16.97 -1.94
C SER A 111 -6.77 16.12 -0.86
N LEU A 112 -6.26 14.94 -1.23
CA LEU A 112 -5.52 14.08 -0.30
C LEU A 112 -4.18 14.70 0.10
N GLU A 113 -3.47 15.32 -0.84
CA GLU A 113 -2.21 16.03 -0.56
C GLU A 113 -2.39 17.10 0.50
N ARG A 114 -3.44 17.94 0.40
CA ARG A 114 -3.75 18.94 1.44
C ARG A 114 -4.11 18.30 2.78
N ALA A 115 -4.87 17.21 2.77
CA ALA A 115 -5.23 16.50 4.00
C ALA A 115 -3.99 15.92 4.70
N VAL A 116 -3.07 15.33 3.93
CA VAL A 116 -1.79 14.80 4.41
C VAL A 116 -0.90 15.93 4.93
N GLU A 117 -0.73 17.00 4.16
CA GLU A 117 0.05 18.19 4.57
C GLU A 117 -0.44 18.73 5.91
N GLY A 118 -1.76 18.86 6.11
CA GLY A 118 -2.36 19.32 7.37
C GLY A 118 -2.13 18.39 8.58
N ARG A 119 -1.57 17.18 8.38
CA ARG A 119 -1.15 16.27 9.45
C ARG A 119 0.36 16.26 9.69
N LEU A 120 1.16 16.80 8.77
CA LEU A 120 2.61 16.84 8.94
C LEU A 120 3.01 17.90 9.97
N THR A 121 4.08 17.61 10.70
CA THR A 121 4.69 18.52 11.68
C THR A 121 6.18 18.67 11.39
N ASP A 122 6.93 19.34 12.24
CA ASP A 122 8.40 19.35 12.19
C ASP A 122 9.03 18.00 12.62
N GLU A 123 8.26 17.11 13.24
CA GLU A 123 8.67 15.75 13.59
C GLU A 123 8.27 14.73 12.51
N LEU A 124 9.09 13.67 12.36
CA LEU A 124 8.83 12.57 11.43
C LEU A 124 7.65 11.71 11.92
N ALA A 125 6.67 11.52 11.05
CA ALA A 125 5.56 10.59 11.26
C ALA A 125 5.53 9.51 10.19
N SER A 126 5.30 8.26 10.58
CA SER A 126 5.13 7.15 9.63
C SER A 126 3.91 7.40 8.74
N PHE A 127 4.04 7.14 7.43
CA PHE A 127 2.91 7.25 6.51
C PHE A 127 1.70 6.38 6.91
N VAL A 128 1.93 5.28 7.65
CA VAL A 128 0.86 4.43 8.14
C VAL A 128 0.05 5.13 9.23
N ASP A 129 0.70 5.89 10.11
CA ASP A 129 0.04 6.66 11.16
C ASP A 129 -0.71 7.85 10.56
N ILE A 130 -0.11 8.50 9.57
CA ILE A 130 -0.76 9.57 8.80
C ILE A 130 -2.02 9.02 8.11
N ALA A 131 -1.92 7.85 7.46
CA ALA A 131 -3.04 7.20 6.80
C ALA A 131 -4.20 6.92 7.76
N ALA A 132 -3.91 6.47 8.98
CA ALA A 132 -4.92 6.30 10.02
C ALA A 132 -5.55 7.64 10.45
N ALA A 133 -4.77 8.72 10.53
CA ALA A 133 -5.23 10.05 10.94
C ALA A 133 -6.10 10.77 9.89
N VAL A 134 -6.02 10.38 8.62
CA VAL A 134 -6.83 10.93 7.51
C VAL A 134 -7.87 9.93 6.98
N ASP A 135 -7.98 8.75 7.58
CA ASP A 135 -8.88 7.66 7.17
C ASP A 135 -8.73 7.22 5.70
N GLU A 136 -7.49 7.11 5.23
CA GLU A 136 -7.17 6.77 3.84
C GLU A 136 -6.30 5.51 3.72
N LEU A 137 -6.28 4.90 2.53
CA LEU A 137 -5.40 3.79 2.21
C LEU A 137 -3.93 4.17 2.40
N PRO A 138 -3.11 3.32 3.06
CA PRO A 138 -1.70 3.62 3.26
C PRO A 138 -0.91 3.89 1.97
N TRP A 139 -1.22 3.21 0.87
CA TRP A 139 -0.54 3.45 -0.41
C TRP A 139 -0.89 4.80 -1.02
N SER A 140 -2.15 5.22 -0.93
CA SER A 140 -2.58 6.55 -1.35
C SER A 140 -1.90 7.65 -0.53
N VAL A 141 -1.76 7.44 0.78
CA VAL A 141 -1.02 8.38 1.65
C VAL A 141 0.47 8.38 1.36
N LEU A 142 1.10 7.22 1.13
CA LEU A 142 2.50 7.16 0.73
C LEU A 142 2.75 7.92 -0.58
N ASP A 143 1.85 7.77 -1.56
CA ASP A 143 1.89 8.48 -2.82
C ASP A 143 1.76 10.00 -2.63
N ALA A 144 0.79 10.44 -1.83
CA ALA A 144 0.60 11.84 -1.48
C ALA A 144 1.83 12.42 -0.74
N CYS A 145 2.40 11.69 0.22
CA CYS A 145 3.63 12.11 0.91
C CYS A 145 4.79 12.29 -0.06
N ARG A 146 5.02 11.33 -0.97
CA ARG A 146 6.06 11.44 -2.01
C ARG A 146 5.79 12.57 -2.99
N SER A 147 4.53 12.84 -3.32
CA SER A 147 4.12 14.01 -4.10
C SER A 147 4.50 15.31 -3.40
N LEU A 148 4.24 15.44 -2.10
CA LEU A 148 4.64 16.60 -1.30
C LEU A 148 6.16 16.75 -1.19
N VAL A 149 6.90 15.65 -1.08
CA VAL A 149 8.37 15.66 -1.12
C VAL A 149 8.88 16.16 -2.47
N ASN A 150 8.33 15.64 -3.58
CA ASN A 150 8.68 16.10 -4.92
C ASN A 150 8.32 17.58 -5.16
N SER A 151 7.36 18.11 -4.40
CA SER A 151 6.94 19.51 -4.42
C SER A 151 7.75 20.41 -3.48
N GLY A 152 8.68 19.85 -2.69
CA GLY A 152 9.47 20.57 -1.68
C GLY A 152 8.71 20.94 -0.41
N ILE A 153 7.48 20.47 -0.22
CA ILE A 153 6.63 20.79 0.94
C ILE A 153 6.97 19.89 2.13
N ALA A 154 7.37 18.65 1.87
CA ALA A 154 7.69 17.64 2.89
C ALA A 154 9.10 17.08 2.68
N VAL A 155 9.61 16.41 3.71
CA VAL A 155 10.90 15.68 3.68
C VAL A 155 10.66 14.25 4.16
N GLU A 156 11.18 13.27 3.42
CA GLU A 156 11.19 11.85 3.83
C GLU A 156 12.44 11.58 4.70
N GLY A 157 12.26 10.77 5.75
CA GLY A 157 13.36 10.24 6.55
C GLY A 157 14.29 9.32 5.75
N THR A 158 15.45 8.99 6.33
CA THR A 158 16.47 8.13 5.70
C THR A 158 16.73 6.89 6.55
N GLY A 159 17.37 5.86 5.97
CA GLY A 159 17.69 4.62 6.69
C GLY A 159 16.46 3.95 7.32
N ALA A 160 16.48 3.81 8.65
CA ALA A 160 15.38 3.21 9.42
C ALA A 160 14.10 4.06 9.42
N GLU A 161 14.21 5.36 9.13
CA GLU A 161 13.08 6.31 9.11
C GLU A 161 12.51 6.51 7.70
N ARG A 162 12.94 5.70 6.72
CA ARG A 162 12.32 5.73 5.39
C ARG A 162 10.82 5.51 5.48
N SER A 163 10.07 6.16 4.61
CA SER A 163 8.61 6.22 4.62
C SER A 163 8.00 6.89 5.87
N SER A 164 8.81 7.62 6.64
CA SER A 164 8.32 8.63 7.58
C SER A 164 8.53 10.03 7.01
N PHE A 165 7.61 10.95 7.30
CA PHE A 165 7.54 12.25 6.65
C PHE A 165 7.33 13.37 7.66
N ARG A 166 7.89 14.54 7.36
CA ARG A 166 7.72 15.80 8.10
C ARG A 166 7.61 16.98 7.15
N LEU A 167 7.20 18.14 7.64
CA LEU A 167 7.24 19.40 6.90
C LEU A 167 8.70 19.79 6.58
N ALA A 168 8.89 20.40 5.40
CA ALA A 168 10.12 21.09 5.08
C ALA A 168 10.25 22.36 5.94
N SER A 169 11.48 22.73 6.30
CA SER A 169 11.74 23.86 7.21
C SER A 169 11.22 25.20 6.66
N ASP A 170 11.12 25.34 5.34
CA ASP A 170 10.65 26.56 4.66
C ASP A 170 9.13 26.57 4.42
N SER A 171 8.42 25.47 4.67
CA SER A 171 6.96 25.36 4.52
C SER A 171 6.20 25.52 5.84
N VAL A 172 6.90 25.67 6.98
CA VAL A 172 6.28 25.96 8.28
C VAL A 172 5.80 27.41 8.31
N PRO A 173 4.49 27.71 8.45
CA PRO A 173 4.04 29.07 8.70
C PRO A 173 4.62 29.54 10.02
N THR A 174 5.34 30.65 10.01
CA THR A 174 6.00 31.26 11.17
C THR A 174 4.98 31.65 12.25
N SER A 175 4.56 30.70 13.08
CA SER A 175 3.57 30.91 14.14
C SER A 175 4.09 30.48 15.50
N ARG A 176 5.19 31.10 15.93
CA ARG A 176 5.48 31.28 17.36
C ARG A 176 6.02 32.68 17.59
N ALA A 177 5.09 33.62 17.77
CA ALA A 177 5.37 34.86 18.45
C ALA A 177 5.99 34.54 19.81
N ARG A 178 7.29 34.80 19.94
CA ARG A 178 7.97 34.88 21.24
C ARG A 178 7.23 35.94 22.05
N LYS A 179 6.44 35.52 23.04
CA LYS A 179 6.00 36.41 24.13
C LYS A 179 7.26 36.94 24.82
N ARG A 180 7.70 38.14 24.42
CA ARG A 180 8.66 38.93 25.19
C ARG A 180 7.92 39.38 26.44
N ARG A 181 8.26 38.76 27.57
CA ARG A 181 8.08 39.38 28.89
C ARG A 181 8.97 40.62 28.91
N TRP A 182 8.39 41.79 29.09
CA TRP A 182 8.87 42.90 29.92
C TRP A 182 7.65 43.74 30.27
#